data_AF-K2IWF5-F1
#
_entry.id   AF-K2IWF5-F1
#
_cell.length_a   1.000
_cell.length_b   1.000
_cell.length_c   1.000
_cell.angle_alpha   90.00
_cell.angle_beta   90.00
_cell.angle_gamma   90.00
#
_symmetry.space_group_name_H-M   'P 1'
#
loop_
_entity.id
_entity.type
_entity.pdbx_description
1 polymer ?
#
loop_
_entity_poly.entity_id
_entity_poly.type
_entity_poly.pdbx_seq_one_letter_code
_entity_poly.pdbx_strand_id
1 'polypeptide(L)'
;AAKHRLRYMELPDSKVGAMRYPLAGPVRAMLARLERKPNNPYVIAGHVEGQHVTDLQKPWRRIRVLAGIPDVRIHDLRHNAASLLANRGVSLQVIGKTLGHKQIQTTLRYAHLTDETAQKAVDDLAAGIFGEAPIGQLHQAAE
;
A
#
# COMPACT_ATOMS: atom_id res chain seq x y z
N ALA A 1 18.94 9.32 20.36
CA ALA A 1 17.54 9.78 20.34
C ALA A 1 16.92 9.91 18.92
N ALA A 2 17.20 9.02 17.95
CA ALA A 2 16.81 9.22 16.53
C ALA A 2 15.98 8.08 15.88
N LYS A 3 15.54 7.06 16.64
CA LYS A 3 14.91 5.84 16.07
C LYS A 3 13.42 6.01 15.67
N HIS A 4 12.77 7.12 16.02
CA HIS A 4 11.31 7.29 15.86
C HIS A 4 10.82 8.09 14.63
N ARG A 5 11.71 8.62 13.78
CA ARG A 5 11.35 9.86 13.08
C ARG A 5 10.68 9.80 11.70
N LEU A 6 10.34 8.63 11.15
CA LEU A 6 9.60 8.56 9.88
C LEU A 6 8.54 7.47 9.91
N ARG A 7 7.44 7.67 10.66
CA ARG A 7 6.22 6.85 10.45
C ARG A 7 5.50 7.24 9.15
N TYR A 8 5.74 8.47 8.70
CA TYR A 8 5.15 9.04 7.51
C TYR A 8 6.21 9.76 6.69
N MET A 9 5.94 9.92 5.40
CA MET A 9 6.65 10.81 4.47
C MET A 9 5.73 11.98 4.14
N GLU A 10 6.22 13.20 4.30
CA GLU A 10 5.50 14.40 3.83
C GLU A 10 5.76 14.57 2.34
N LEU A 11 4.69 14.60 1.56
CA LEU A 11 4.68 14.85 0.12
C LEU A 11 4.00 16.20 -0.10
N PRO A 12 4.77 17.32 -0.12
CA PRO A 12 4.19 18.66 -0.22
C PRO A 12 3.50 18.90 -1.57
N ASP A 13 3.96 18.20 -2.62
CA ASP A 13 3.39 18.23 -3.95
C ASP A 13 3.02 16.81 -4.39
N SER A 14 1.74 16.60 -4.68
CA SER A 14 1.21 15.33 -5.19
C SER A 14 -0.01 15.58 -6.06
N LYS A 15 -0.46 14.53 -6.77
CA LYS A 15 -1.67 14.59 -7.63
C LYS A 15 -2.94 15.02 -6.87
N VAL A 16 -2.96 14.88 -5.55
CA VAL A 16 -4.08 15.26 -4.67
C VAL A 16 -3.74 16.45 -3.76
N GLY A 17 -2.64 17.17 -4.03
CA GLY A 17 -2.11 18.22 -3.17
C GLY A 17 -1.20 17.67 -2.07
N ALA A 18 -0.94 18.47 -1.04
CA ALA A 18 -0.10 18.06 0.07
C ALA A 18 -0.67 16.80 0.76
N MET A 19 0.18 15.78 0.92
CA MET A 19 -0.22 14.48 1.46
C MET A 19 0.82 13.96 2.45
N ARG A 20 0.34 13.32 3.51
CA ARG A 20 1.16 12.56 4.45
C ARG A 20 1.04 11.06 4.17
N TYR A 21 2.09 10.45 3.63
CA TYR A 21 2.09 9.05 3.21
C TYR A 21 2.61 8.12 4.31
N PRO A 22 1.84 7.13 4.80
CA PRO A 22 2.31 6.18 5.82
C PRO A 22 3.38 5.24 5.27
N LEU A 23 4.48 5.06 6.00
CA LEU A 23 5.58 4.19 5.59
C LEU A 23 5.59 2.88 6.36
N ALA A 24 5.54 1.76 5.63
CA ALA A 24 5.71 0.43 6.21
C ALA A 24 7.10 0.27 6.84
N GLY A 25 7.21 -0.57 7.87
CA GLY A 25 8.46 -0.84 8.60
C GLY A 25 9.67 -1.13 7.68
N PRO A 26 9.56 -2.05 6.71
CA PRO A 26 10.65 -2.36 5.78
C PRO A 26 11.07 -1.15 4.93
N VAL A 27 10.12 -0.34 4.45
CA VAL A 27 10.42 0.88 3.67
C VAL A 27 11.17 1.89 4.53
N ARG A 28 10.75 2.07 5.78
CA ARG A 28 11.45 2.96 6.74
C ARG A 28 12.90 2.50 6.97
N ALA A 29 13.10 1.20 7.16
CA ALA A 29 14.43 0.63 7.37
C ALA A 29 15.32 0.81 6.13
N MET A 30 14.76 0.63 4.93
CA MET A 30 15.46 0.88 3.67
C MET A 30 15.84 2.35 3.52
N LEU A 31 14.89 3.28 3.72
CA LEU A 31 15.14 4.72 3.62
C LEU A 31 16.16 5.22 4.65
N ALA A 32 16.19 4.63 5.84
CA ALA A 32 17.17 4.98 6.87
C ALA A 32 18.60 4.55 6.51
N ARG A 33 18.77 3.60 5.60
CA ARG A 33 20.08 3.12 5.10
C ARG A 33 20.55 3.88 3.85
N LEU A 34 19.68 4.66 3.22
CA LEU A 34 20.07 5.45 2.05
C LEU A 34 21.01 6.57 2.48
N GLU A 35 22.17 6.64 1.83
CA GLU A 35 23.11 7.73 1.99
C GLU A 35 22.47 9.05 1.53
N ARG A 36 22.54 10.07 2.39
CA ARG A 36 22.04 11.40 2.07
C ARG A 36 23.18 12.23 1.49
N LYS A 37 23.01 12.68 0.24
CA LYS A 37 23.94 13.64 -0.37
C LYS A 37 23.79 15.00 0.34
N PRO A 38 24.90 15.64 0.77
CA PRO A 38 24.86 17.01 1.28
C PRO A 38 24.18 17.95 0.28
N ASN A 39 23.43 18.92 0.80
CA ASN A 39 22.74 19.95 0.00
C ASN A 39 21.77 19.42 -1.08
N ASN A 40 21.34 18.16 -0.99
CA ASN A 40 20.36 17.58 -1.92
C ASN A 40 18.99 17.40 -1.22
N PRO A 41 17.92 18.05 -1.72
CA PRO A 41 16.59 17.93 -1.12
C PRO A 41 15.88 16.61 -1.44
N TYR A 42 16.38 15.80 -2.38
CA TYR A 42 15.69 14.62 -2.91
C TYR A 42 16.17 13.31 -2.29
N VAL A 43 15.21 12.42 -2.01
CA VAL A 43 15.48 11.05 -1.52
C VAL A 43 16.15 10.19 -2.60
N ILE A 44 15.71 10.34 -3.85
CA ILE A 44 16.28 9.65 -5.02
C ILE A 44 16.99 10.71 -5.87
N ALA A 45 18.25 10.95 -5.55
CA ALA A 45 19.08 11.94 -6.23
C ALA A 45 19.32 11.56 -7.70
N GLY A 46 19.22 12.56 -8.59
CA GLY A 46 19.62 12.45 -9.98
C GLY A 46 21.13 12.43 -10.17
N HIS A 47 21.55 12.28 -11.43
CA HIS A 47 22.97 12.40 -11.81
C HIS A 47 23.43 13.86 -11.83
N VAL A 48 22.51 14.78 -12.16
CA VAL A 48 22.74 16.23 -12.10
C VAL A 48 22.56 16.70 -10.65
N GLU A 49 23.49 17.52 -10.18
CA GLU A 49 23.42 18.10 -8.84
C GLU A 49 22.15 18.92 -8.65
N GLY A 50 21.53 18.83 -7.47
CA GLY A 50 20.28 19.52 -7.16
C GLY A 50 19.07 19.04 -7.97
N GLN A 51 19.14 17.91 -8.66
CA GLN A 51 18.02 17.30 -9.39
C GLN A 51 17.67 15.91 -8.85
N HIS A 52 16.47 15.43 -9.18
CA HIS A 52 16.02 14.07 -8.87
C HIS A 52 15.94 13.19 -10.12
N VAL A 53 15.85 11.87 -9.91
CA VAL A 53 15.53 10.96 -11.00
C VAL A 53 14.11 11.23 -11.50
N THR A 54 13.97 11.46 -12.80
CA THR A 54 12.68 11.71 -13.48
C THR A 54 12.18 10.49 -14.24
N ASP A 55 13.08 9.58 -14.66
CA ASP A 55 12.76 8.35 -15.36
C ASP A 55 13.24 7.11 -14.59
N LEU A 56 12.30 6.26 -14.22
CA LEU A 56 12.55 4.97 -13.55
C LEU A 56 12.48 3.77 -14.52
N GLN A 57 12.24 3.97 -15.82
CA GLN A 57 12.09 2.87 -16.78
C GLN A 57 13.38 2.05 -16.95
N LYS A 58 14.53 2.72 -17.07
CA LYS A 58 15.84 2.05 -17.16
C LYS A 58 16.15 1.17 -15.94
N PRO A 59 16.12 1.69 -14.68
CA PRO A 59 16.35 0.84 -13.52
C PRO A 59 15.27 -0.24 -13.37
N TRP A 60 14.00 0.07 -13.67
CA TRP A 60 12.92 -0.90 -13.62
C TRP A 60 13.11 -2.07 -14.58
N ARG A 61 13.56 -1.84 -15.82
CA ARG A 61 13.89 -2.90 -16.78
C ARG A 61 14.96 -3.83 -16.23
N ARG A 62 16.02 -3.29 -15.62
CA ARG A 62 17.10 -4.09 -15.00
C ARG A 62 16.58 -4.94 -13.85
N ILE A 63 15.78 -4.35 -12.96
CA ILE A 63 15.18 -5.06 -11.81
C ILE A 63 14.32 -6.23 -12.30
N ARG A 64 13.50 -6.03 -13.33
CA ARG A 64 12.63 -7.10 -13.86
C ARG A 64 13.36 -8.25 -14.50
N VAL A 65 14.43 -7.96 -15.24
CA VAL A 65 15.27 -9.01 -15.83
C VAL A 65 15.91 -9.84 -14.72
N LEU A 66 16.45 -9.19 -13.70
CA LEU A 66 17.05 -9.88 -12.54
C LEU A 66 16.04 -10.69 -11.74
N ALA A 67 14.79 -10.22 -11.66
CA ALA A 67 13.71 -10.89 -10.95
C ALA A 67 12.97 -11.94 -11.80
N GLY A 68 13.34 -12.14 -13.08
CA GLY A 68 12.68 -13.11 -13.97
C GLY A 68 11.26 -12.75 -14.40
N ILE A 69 10.89 -11.46 -14.37
CA ILE A 69 9.52 -10.97 -14.65
C ILE A 69 9.52 -9.85 -15.72
N PRO A 70 9.93 -10.14 -16.97
CA PRO A 70 10.20 -9.13 -18.00
C PRO A 70 8.97 -8.29 -18.40
N ASP A 71 7.76 -8.85 -18.29
CA ASP A 71 6.54 -8.25 -18.83
C ASP A 71 5.80 -7.31 -17.86
N VAL A 72 6.24 -7.21 -16.61
CA VAL A 72 5.56 -6.42 -15.56
C VAL A 72 5.84 -4.93 -15.72
N ARG A 73 4.85 -4.05 -15.80
CA ARG A 73 5.08 -2.59 -15.85
C ARG A 73 5.28 -2.04 -14.44
N ILE A 74 5.97 -0.90 -14.31
CA ILE A 74 6.19 -0.28 -12.99
C ILE A 74 4.86 0.09 -12.30
N HIS A 75 3.86 0.45 -13.11
CA HIS A 75 2.50 0.74 -12.64
C HIS A 75 1.77 -0.48 -12.10
N ASP A 76 2.17 -1.69 -12.51
CA ASP A 76 1.56 -2.93 -12.03
C ASP A 76 1.88 -3.16 -10.54
N LEU A 77 2.97 -2.58 -10.03
CA LEU A 77 3.24 -2.57 -8.58
C LEU A 77 2.14 -1.83 -7.80
N ARG A 78 1.64 -0.71 -8.34
CA ARG A 78 0.53 0.05 -7.73
C ARG A 78 -0.79 -0.72 -7.86
N HIS A 79 -1.04 -1.33 -9.02
CA HIS A 79 -2.22 -2.17 -9.22
C HIS A 79 -2.23 -3.38 -8.27
N ASN A 80 -1.10 -4.08 -8.16
CA ASN A 80 -0.93 -5.22 -7.27
C ASN A 80 -1.16 -4.83 -5.81
N ALA A 81 -0.57 -3.72 -5.34
CA ALA A 81 -0.80 -3.22 -3.99
C ALA A 81 -2.29 -2.93 -3.72
N ALA A 82 -3.00 -2.34 -4.68
CA ALA A 82 -4.42 -2.06 -4.56
C ALA A 82 -5.26 -3.34 -4.48
N SER A 83 -5.03 -4.30 -5.37
CA SER A 83 -5.71 -5.61 -5.37
C SER A 83 -5.44 -6.38 -4.07
N LEU A 84 -4.20 -6.37 -3.59
CA LEU A 84 -3.82 -7.02 -2.33
C LEU A 84 -4.48 -6.40 -1.10
N LEU A 85 -4.77 -5.10 -1.12
CA LEU A 85 -5.52 -4.44 -0.05
C LEU A 85 -7.01 -4.77 -0.15
N ALA A 86 -7.58 -4.74 -1.36
CA ALA A 86 -8.98 -5.07 -1.60
C ALA A 86 -9.30 -6.52 -1.19
N ASN A 87 -8.46 -7.48 -1.58
CA ASN A 87 -8.60 -8.89 -1.19
C ASN A 87 -8.42 -9.12 0.32
N ARG A 88 -7.83 -8.16 1.05
CA ARG A 88 -7.75 -8.18 2.52
C ARG A 88 -8.92 -7.47 3.19
N GLY A 89 -9.97 -7.13 2.44
CA GLY A 89 -11.16 -6.45 2.96
C GLY A 89 -10.95 -4.97 3.28
N VAL A 90 -9.83 -4.35 2.86
CA VAL A 90 -9.62 -2.92 3.10
C VAL A 90 -10.58 -2.11 2.23
N SER A 91 -11.29 -1.15 2.85
CA SER A 91 -12.28 -0.35 2.13
C SER A 91 -11.66 0.44 0.97
N LEU A 92 -12.40 0.57 -0.13
CA LEU A 92 -11.96 1.29 -1.33
C LEU A 92 -11.61 2.76 -1.04
N GLN A 93 -12.24 3.37 -0.04
CA GLN A 93 -11.91 4.72 0.42
C GLN A 93 -10.50 4.77 1.02
N VAL A 94 -10.15 3.81 1.89
CA VAL A 94 -8.82 3.71 2.49
C VAL A 94 -7.77 3.39 1.43
N ILE A 95 -8.08 2.49 0.49
CA ILE A 95 -7.18 2.18 -0.64
C ILE A 95 -6.95 3.42 -1.49
N GLY A 96 -8.01 4.12 -1.90
CA GLY A 96 -7.92 5.33 -2.72
C GLY A 96 -7.08 6.43 -2.06
N LYS A 97 -7.29 6.65 -0.76
CA LYS A 97 -6.48 7.59 0.03
C LYS A 97 -5.01 7.17 0.10
N THR A 98 -4.75 5.90 0.39
CA THR A 98 -3.40 5.33 0.47
C THR A 98 -2.65 5.44 -0.86
N LEU A 99 -3.33 5.29 -1.99
CA LEU A 99 -2.71 5.32 -3.31
C LEU A 99 -2.67 6.70 -3.97
N GLY A 100 -3.25 7.73 -3.33
CA GLY A 100 -3.32 9.09 -3.87
C GLY A 100 -4.26 9.22 -5.07
N HIS A 101 -5.35 8.44 -5.10
CA HIS A 101 -6.36 8.56 -6.16
C HIS A 101 -7.27 9.77 -5.90
N LYS A 102 -7.32 10.69 -6.87
CA LYS A 102 -8.20 11.87 -6.81
C LYS A 102 -9.69 11.52 -6.97
N GLN A 103 -9.98 10.47 -7.73
CA GLN A 103 -11.35 10.02 -8.00
C GLN A 103 -11.51 8.57 -7.54
N ILE A 104 -12.57 8.29 -6.79
CA ILE A 104 -12.86 6.94 -6.30
C ILE A 104 -13.06 5.92 -7.43
N GLN A 105 -13.50 6.38 -8.61
CA GLN A 105 -13.65 5.57 -9.82
C GLN A 105 -12.35 4.87 -10.24
N THR A 106 -11.19 5.48 -9.97
CA THR A 106 -9.89 4.83 -10.23
C THR A 106 -9.66 3.63 -9.31
N THR A 107 -10.19 3.67 -8.09
CA THR A 107 -10.09 2.59 -7.11
C THR A 107 -11.16 1.51 -7.31
N LEU A 108 -12.32 1.86 -7.86
CA LEU A 108 -13.42 0.90 -8.11
C LEU A 108 -13.02 -0.25 -9.04
N ARG A 109 -11.96 -0.10 -9.85
CA ARG A 109 -11.36 -1.21 -10.62
C ARG A 109 -10.88 -2.39 -9.76
N TYR A 110 -10.65 -2.18 -8.45
CA TYR A 110 -10.26 -3.24 -7.53
C TYR A 110 -11.42 -3.77 -6.67
N ALA A 111 -12.66 -3.33 -6.93
CA ALA A 111 -13.84 -3.70 -6.18
C ALA A 111 -14.34 -5.12 -6.47
N HIS A 112 -13.52 -5.98 -7.08
CA HIS A 112 -13.82 -7.38 -7.30
C HIS A 112 -13.77 -8.13 -5.96
N LEU A 113 -14.79 -7.91 -5.14
CA LEU A 113 -15.05 -8.70 -3.95
C LEU A 113 -15.46 -10.09 -4.43
N THR A 114 -14.72 -11.10 -4.00
CA THR A 114 -15.15 -12.48 -4.17
C THR A 114 -16.24 -12.81 -3.15
N ASP A 115 -17.04 -13.84 -3.42
CA ASP A 115 -18.00 -14.34 -2.44
C ASP A 115 -17.32 -14.68 -1.10
N GLU A 116 -16.07 -15.18 -1.15
CA GLU A 116 -15.29 -15.43 0.07
C GLU A 116 -14.97 -14.14 0.85
N THR A 117 -14.73 -13.04 0.14
CA THR A 117 -14.47 -11.73 0.77
C THR A 117 -15.72 -11.18 1.44
N ALA A 118 -16.89 -11.36 0.81
CA ALA A 118 -18.17 -10.99 1.38
C ALA A 118 -18.51 -11.84 2.61
N GLN A 119 -18.32 -13.17 2.53
CA GLN A 119 -18.55 -14.09 3.64
C GLN A 119 -17.65 -13.73 4.82
N LYS A 120 -16.36 -13.50 4.59
CA LYS A 120 -15.42 -13.09 5.63
C LYS A 120 -15.85 -11.79 6.32
N ALA A 121 -16.38 -10.82 5.57
CA ALA A 121 -16.84 -9.56 6.16
C ALA A 121 -18.04 -9.76 7.11
N VAL A 122 -18.95 -10.67 6.78
CA VAL A 122 -20.07 -11.05 7.65
C VAL A 122 -19.57 -11.82 8.87
N ASP A 123 -18.61 -12.73 8.69
CA ASP A 123 -18.01 -13.49 9.79
C ASP A 123 -17.28 -12.57 10.78
N ASP A 124 -16.48 -11.62 10.28
CA ASP A 124 -15.77 -10.63 11.10
C ASP A 124 -16.74 -9.70 11.85
N LEU A 125 -17.88 -9.35 11.23
CA LEU A 125 -18.96 -8.59 11.86
C LEU A 125 -19.60 -9.40 13.01
N ALA A 126 -19.95 -10.66 12.75
CA ALA A 126 -20.53 -11.54 13.75
C ALA A 126 -19.56 -11.73 14.93
N ALA A 127 -18.27 -11.99 14.66
CA ALA A 127 -17.25 -12.12 15.70
C ALA A 127 -17.06 -10.82 16.51
N GLY A 128 -17.12 -9.65 15.86
CA GLY A 128 -17.00 -8.37 16.55
C GLY A 128 -18.19 -8.02 17.45
N ILE A 129 -19.40 -8.48 17.10
CA ILE A 129 -20.63 -8.23 17.87
C ILE A 129 -20.82 -9.28 18.97
N PHE A 130 -20.58 -10.55 18.66
CA PHE A 130 -20.94 -11.69 19.52
C PHE A 130 -19.72 -12.38 20.19
N GLY A 131 -18.48 -12.00 19.84
CA GLY A 131 -17.27 -12.77 20.14
C GLY A 131 -17.12 -13.97 19.19
N GLU A 132 -16.00 -14.72 19.28
CA GLU A 132 -15.91 -16.02 18.61
C GLU A 132 -16.98 -16.94 19.20
N ALA A 133 -18.11 -17.08 18.52
CA ALA A 133 -19.16 -17.99 18.95
C ALA A 133 -18.61 -19.42 18.87
N PRO A 134 -18.56 -20.18 19.98
CA PRO A 134 -18.22 -21.57 19.90
C PRO A 134 -19.37 -22.27 19.18
N ILE A 135 -19.09 -22.74 17.97
CA ILE A 135 -20.01 -23.51 17.11
C ILE A 135 -20.65 -24.70 17.87
N GLY A 136 -20.09 -25.12 19.00
CA GLY A 136 -20.54 -26.24 19.83
C GLY A 136 -21.74 -26.02 20.77
N GLN A 137 -22.30 -24.82 20.94
CA GLN A 137 -23.41 -24.61 21.91
C GLN A 137 -24.82 -24.47 21.30
N LEU A 138 -24.95 -24.35 19.97
CA LEU A 138 -26.27 -24.15 19.34
C LEU A 138 -27.17 -25.41 19.34
N HIS A 139 -26.64 -26.58 19.66
CA HIS A 139 -27.43 -27.83 19.73
C HIS A 139 -28.14 -28.08 21.07
N GLN A 140 -27.85 -27.33 22.14
CA GLN A 140 -28.45 -27.60 23.47
C GLN A 140 -29.64 -26.70 23.83
N ALA A 141 -30.05 -25.78 22.96
CA ALA A 141 -31.19 -24.89 23.22
C ALA A 141 -32.49 -25.30 22.47
N ALA A 142 -32.51 -26.49 21.87
CA ALA A 142 -33.64 -27.00 21.09
C ALA A 142 -34.28 -28.28 21.66
N GLU A 143 -33.96 -28.65 22.90
CA GLU A 143 -34.69 -29.64 23.71
C GLU A 143 -35.35 -28.95 24.91
#